data_AF-M4BCC0-F1
#
_entry.id   AF-M4BCC0-F1
#
_cell.length_a   1.000
_cell.length_b   1.000
_cell.length_c   1.000
_cell.angle_alpha   90.00
_cell.angle_beta   90.00
_cell.angle_gamma   90.00
#
_symmetry.space_group_name_H-M   'P 1'
#
loop_
_entity.id
_entity.type
_entity.pdbx_description
1 polymer ?
#
loop_
_entity_poly.entity_id
_entity_poly.type
_entity_poly.pdbx_seq_one_letter_code
_entity_poly.pdbx_strand_id
1 'polypeptide(L)'
;MSALSMATFGVFGELANLGKKVGWAVRCANMLLTATRAIIRFTRNQMVLDPQTSREKLLLLLYQTNWVVADLPATIYACMGKNVPPSLQLARGLLPTVQYILLLVLSYKDDIVSTWGKFKAFMTRANFTEAASEITKGEISSLETAMESTATCSEDLRSALNLVWMTINEYRENDPGISEADVRLRISQSDLMLYDIPIVTNNCMSQMTSESTVVTAYNTRETLRKTFSIVISDLIKDGKSDNGTSMVTKHNAYVLLDDALTLASVTGLEPTDLSTLASEFLETICGPTQFMGEIDDGTDDATLGMNALKKAFKKTTSSWTRKGDGKVIISFTSKDNEDVTVNIRSGGDKIDEVRVRAGAKAQWTSTVNDLGGKTLYLDRWRPGFLGLPGTGGGSLVLWVPIARDGGHLEINAQLNVS
;
A
#
# COMPACT_ATOMS: atom_id res chain seq x y z
N MET A 1 27.76 -22.60 3.90
CA MET A 1 26.74 -22.74 2.83
C MET A 1 25.82 -23.87 3.23
N SER A 2 24.71 -23.56 3.91
CA SER A 2 23.75 -24.54 4.39
C SER A 2 22.37 -24.18 3.88
N ALA A 3 21.76 -25.17 3.24
CA ALA A 3 20.38 -25.30 2.80
C ALA A 3 19.35 -24.51 3.61
N LEU A 4 18.80 -23.45 3.00
CA LEU A 4 17.40 -23.06 3.19
C LEU A 4 16.58 -23.85 2.15
N SER A 5 16.41 -25.16 2.39
CA SER A 5 15.49 -25.99 1.61
C SER A 5 14.16 -26.08 2.35
N MET A 6 13.11 -25.54 1.74
CA MET A 6 11.70 -25.92 1.93
C MET A 6 11.22 -26.07 3.38
N ALA A 7 11.27 -24.97 4.14
CA ALA A 7 10.44 -24.76 5.32
C ALA A 7 9.93 -23.31 5.33
N THR A 8 9.14 -22.94 4.32
CA THR A 8 8.55 -21.59 4.14
C THR A 8 7.36 -21.29 5.06
N PHE A 9 7.22 -22.04 6.16
CA PHE A 9 6.23 -21.78 7.21
C PHE A 9 6.97 -21.49 8.51
N GLY A 10 7.59 -20.31 8.62
CA GLY A 10 8.24 -19.90 9.86
C GLY A 10 9.24 -18.75 9.75
N VAL A 11 9.79 -18.50 8.56
CA VAL A 11 10.84 -17.50 8.37
C VAL A 11 10.33 -16.09 8.66
N PHE A 12 9.13 -15.71 8.21
CA PHE A 12 8.55 -14.40 8.51
C PHE A 12 8.30 -14.18 10.01
N GLY A 13 7.78 -15.19 10.72
CA GLY A 13 7.61 -15.12 12.18
C GLY A 13 8.95 -15.00 12.92
N GLU A 14 9.98 -15.67 12.44
CA GLU A 14 11.36 -15.54 12.94
C GLU A 14 11.94 -14.15 12.63
N LEU A 15 11.73 -13.61 11.43
CA LEU A 15 12.13 -12.26 11.04
C LEU A 15 11.46 -11.21 11.92
N ALA A 16 10.14 -11.30 12.13
CA ALA A 16 9.44 -10.38 13.02
C ALA A 16 9.96 -10.50 14.47
N ASN A 17 10.22 -11.72 14.97
CA ASN A 17 10.80 -11.93 16.29
C ASN A 17 12.23 -11.37 16.42
N LEU A 18 13.02 -11.41 15.36
CA LEU A 18 14.33 -10.78 15.29
C LEU A 18 14.21 -9.24 15.18
N GLY A 19 13.24 -8.74 14.41
CA GLY A 19 12.89 -7.32 14.29
C GLY A 19 12.50 -6.69 15.63
N LYS A 20 11.75 -7.40 16.46
CA LYS A 20 11.43 -7.00 17.85
C LYS A 20 12.66 -6.79 18.72
N LYS A 21 13.75 -7.51 18.43
CA LYS A 21 15.01 -7.41 19.17
C LYS A 21 15.91 -6.28 18.65
N VAL A 22 15.58 -5.65 17.53
CA VAL A 22 16.32 -4.49 17.02
C VAL A 22 16.13 -3.33 18.00
N GLY A 23 17.23 -2.93 18.64
CA GLY A 23 17.26 -1.83 19.60
C GLY A 23 16.83 -0.49 18.99
N TRP A 24 16.27 0.39 19.82
CA TRP A 24 15.79 1.71 19.38
C TRP A 24 16.86 2.53 18.66
N ALA A 25 18.12 2.41 19.10
CA ALA A 25 19.26 3.14 18.56
C ALA A 25 19.59 2.73 17.13
N VAL A 26 19.51 1.42 16.84
CA VAL A 26 19.68 0.86 15.51
C VAL A 26 18.53 1.26 14.58
N ARG A 27 17.28 1.23 15.09
CA ARG A 27 16.12 1.74 14.34
C ARG A 27 16.29 3.21 13.96
N CYS A 28 16.72 4.03 14.92
CA CYS A 28 17.00 5.46 14.71
C CYS A 28 18.09 5.69 13.66
N ALA A 29 19.22 4.98 13.74
CA ALA A 29 20.30 5.07 12.77
C ALA A 29 19.83 4.71 11.35
N ASN A 30 19.07 3.63 11.21
CA ASN A 30 18.56 3.18 9.92
C ASN A 30 17.53 4.16 9.30
N MET A 31 16.63 4.71 10.12
CA MET A 31 15.71 5.78 9.68
C MET A 31 16.47 7.01 9.18
N LEU A 32 17.47 7.47 9.94
CA LEU A 32 18.30 8.62 9.56
C LEU A 32 19.12 8.34 8.29
N LEU A 33 19.63 7.12 8.13
CA LEU A 33 20.41 6.71 6.97
C LEU A 33 19.55 6.77 5.70
N THR A 34 18.35 6.19 5.77
CA THR A 34 17.44 6.14 4.62
C THR A 34 16.90 7.53 4.27
N ALA A 35 16.49 8.33 5.25
CA ALA A 35 16.08 9.71 5.02
C ALA A 35 17.21 10.53 4.37
N THR A 36 18.44 10.36 4.85
CA THR A 36 19.62 11.03 4.28
C THR A 36 19.84 10.65 2.81
N ARG A 37 19.76 9.35 2.47
CA ARG A 37 19.86 8.87 1.09
C ARG A 37 18.77 9.45 0.19
N ALA A 38 17.52 9.48 0.66
CA ALA A 38 16.40 10.05 -0.08
C ALA A 38 16.62 11.54 -0.38
N ILE A 39 17.07 12.32 0.61
CA ILE A 39 17.40 13.74 0.45
C ILE A 39 18.56 13.93 -0.54
N ILE A 40 19.61 13.12 -0.46
CA ILE A 40 20.75 13.17 -1.40
C ILE A 40 20.28 12.91 -2.83
N ARG A 41 19.45 11.87 -3.04
CA ARG A 41 18.89 11.53 -4.35
C ARG A 41 18.01 12.65 -4.90
N PHE A 42 17.13 13.21 -4.06
CA PHE A 42 16.30 14.37 -4.43
C PHE A 42 17.17 15.55 -4.87
N THR A 43 18.17 15.91 -4.06
CA THR A 43 19.07 17.03 -4.37
C THR A 43 19.80 16.81 -5.69
N ARG A 44 20.35 15.60 -5.92
CA ARG A 44 21.00 15.24 -7.17
C ARG A 44 20.06 15.40 -8.36
N ASN A 45 18.83 14.88 -8.26
CA ASN A 45 17.84 15.00 -9.32
C ASN A 45 17.50 16.47 -9.62
N GLN A 46 17.34 17.31 -8.58
CA GLN A 46 17.09 18.74 -8.77
C GLN A 46 18.25 19.43 -9.48
N MET A 47 19.50 19.13 -9.10
CA MET A 47 20.68 19.69 -9.77
C MET A 47 20.83 19.24 -11.23
N VAL A 48 20.29 18.07 -11.59
CA VAL A 48 20.24 17.59 -12.99
C VAL A 48 19.15 18.32 -13.78
N LEU A 49 17.99 18.54 -13.18
CA LEU A 49 16.84 19.19 -13.82
C LEU A 49 17.03 20.71 -13.97
N ASP A 50 17.63 21.36 -12.98
CA ASP A 50 17.98 22.77 -13.01
C ASP A 50 19.41 23.00 -12.48
N PRO A 51 20.42 22.94 -13.36
CA PRO A 51 21.83 23.12 -13.00
C PRO A 51 22.18 24.52 -12.46
N GLN A 52 21.30 25.51 -12.63
CA GLN A 52 21.50 26.88 -12.15
C GLN A 52 21.04 27.07 -10.70
N THR A 53 20.37 26.06 -10.12
CA THR A 53 19.95 26.14 -8.73
C THR A 53 21.17 26.04 -7.81
N SER A 54 21.55 27.21 -7.26
CA SER A 54 22.66 27.32 -6.32
C SER A 54 22.32 26.65 -4.98
N ARG A 55 23.36 26.25 -4.25
CA ARG A 55 23.21 25.64 -2.93
C ARG A 55 22.55 26.61 -1.94
N GLU A 56 22.84 27.90 -2.06
CA GLU A 56 22.25 28.97 -1.25
C GLU A 56 20.75 29.09 -1.52
N LYS A 57 20.30 28.90 -2.77
CA LYS A 57 18.88 28.92 -3.13
C LYS A 57 18.13 27.71 -2.55
N LEU A 58 18.74 26.52 -2.57
CA LEU A 58 18.17 25.33 -1.90
C LEU A 58 18.08 25.54 -0.39
N LEU A 59 19.14 26.06 0.25
CA LEU A 59 19.13 26.36 1.67
C LEU A 59 18.09 27.43 2.03
N LEU A 60 17.91 28.45 1.19
CA LEU A 60 16.89 29.48 1.41
C LEU A 60 15.47 28.89 1.42
N LEU A 61 15.13 28.05 0.44
CA LEU A 61 13.85 27.34 0.39
C LEU A 61 13.63 26.48 1.64
N LEU A 62 14.71 25.88 2.13
CA LEU A 62 14.73 25.01 3.29
C LEU A 62 14.57 25.75 4.62
N TYR A 63 15.08 26.97 4.71
CA TYR A 63 14.85 27.83 5.87
C TYR A 63 13.42 28.39 5.88
N GLN A 64 12.81 28.59 4.71
CA GLN A 64 11.44 29.09 4.59
C GLN A 64 10.36 28.04 4.86
N THR A 65 10.65 26.73 4.77
CA THR A 65 9.65 25.68 5.05
C THR A 65 9.10 25.73 6.47
N ASN A 66 9.85 26.24 7.46
CA ASN A 66 9.31 26.38 8.81
C ASN A 66 8.09 27.29 8.86
N TRP A 67 8.15 28.40 8.13
CA TRP A 67 7.03 29.33 8.04
C TRP A 67 5.84 28.73 7.31
N VAL A 68 6.09 27.99 6.24
CA VAL A 68 5.03 27.41 5.41
C VAL A 68 4.31 26.25 6.11
N VAL A 69 5.07 25.35 6.74
CA VAL A 69 4.54 24.07 7.26
C VAL A 69 4.05 24.20 8.70
N ALA A 70 4.60 25.10 9.50
CA ALA A 70 4.26 25.21 10.91
C ALA A 70 3.73 26.59 11.31
N ASP A 71 4.46 27.68 11.02
CA ASP A 71 4.09 28.97 11.59
C ASP A 71 2.86 29.62 10.96
N LEU A 72 2.70 29.51 9.63
CA LEU A 72 1.54 30.06 8.92
C LEU A 72 0.25 29.30 9.30
N PRO A 73 0.20 27.95 9.29
CA PRO A 73 -0.98 27.22 9.78
C PRO A 73 -1.33 27.57 11.23
N ALA A 74 -0.35 27.61 12.13
CA ALA A 74 -0.60 27.95 13.52
C ALA A 74 -1.08 29.40 13.69
N THR A 75 -0.57 30.33 12.88
CA THR A 75 -1.09 31.71 12.82
C THR A 75 -2.55 31.73 12.37
N ILE A 76 -2.92 30.97 11.33
CA ILE A 76 -4.30 30.86 10.88
C ILE A 76 -5.22 30.35 12.01
N TYR A 77 -4.82 29.29 12.72
CA TYR A 77 -5.58 28.79 13.88
C TYR A 77 -5.77 29.87 14.96
N ALA A 78 -4.69 30.57 15.32
CA ALA A 78 -4.75 31.64 16.29
C ALA A 78 -5.66 32.80 15.82
N CYS A 79 -5.57 33.20 14.56
CA CYS A 79 -6.44 34.23 13.95
C CYS A 79 -7.91 33.80 13.89
N MET A 80 -8.19 32.51 13.79
CA MET A 80 -9.55 31.95 13.87
C MET A 80 -10.08 31.83 15.31
N GLY A 81 -9.30 32.26 16.32
CA GLY A 81 -9.66 32.09 17.73
C GLY A 81 -9.66 30.63 18.20
N LYS A 82 -8.98 29.75 17.45
CA LYS A 82 -8.87 28.32 17.77
C LYS A 82 -7.54 28.03 18.47
N ASN A 83 -7.54 27.01 19.32
CA ASN A 83 -6.30 26.51 19.91
C ASN A 83 -5.42 25.90 18.81
N VAL A 84 -4.12 26.20 18.84
CA VAL A 84 -3.14 25.59 17.93
C VAL A 84 -3.01 24.11 18.27
N PRO A 85 -3.21 23.19 17.31
CA PRO A 85 -3.04 21.76 17.50
C PRO A 85 -1.67 21.39 18.10
N PRO A 86 -1.60 20.41 19.03
CA PRO A 86 -0.33 19.92 19.57
C PRO A 86 0.66 19.43 18.51
N SER A 87 0.16 18.85 17.42
CA SER A 87 0.97 18.41 16.27
C SER A 87 1.73 19.56 15.60
N LEU A 88 1.11 20.74 15.47
CA LEU A 88 1.77 21.93 14.94
C LEU A 88 2.84 22.48 15.89
N GLN A 89 2.63 22.37 17.21
CA GLN A 89 3.64 22.75 18.19
C GLN A 89 4.84 21.79 18.16
N LEU A 90 4.60 20.48 17.99
CA LEU A 90 5.65 19.50 17.79
C LEU A 90 6.44 19.79 16.50
N ALA A 91 5.75 20.08 15.39
CA ALA A 91 6.40 20.45 14.14
C ALA A 91 7.33 21.65 14.30
N ARG A 92 6.90 22.71 15.00
CA ARG A 92 7.73 23.88 15.33
C ARG A 92 9.00 23.51 16.10
N GLY A 93 8.91 22.55 17.03
CA GLY A 93 10.07 22.08 17.79
C GLY A 93 11.06 21.25 16.95
N LEU A 94 10.55 20.48 15.99
CA LEU A 94 11.37 19.57 15.17
C LEU A 94 12.02 20.25 13.95
N LEU A 95 11.35 21.26 13.38
CA LEU A 95 11.78 21.89 12.11
C LEU A 95 13.20 22.47 12.14
N PRO A 96 13.68 23.13 13.23
CA PRO A 96 15.07 23.58 13.31
C PRO A 96 16.08 22.44 13.19
N THR A 97 15.79 21.28 13.81
CA THR A 97 16.64 20.09 13.71
C THR A 97 16.62 19.52 12.30
N VAL A 98 15.44 19.45 11.67
CA VAL A 98 15.28 19.01 10.27
C VAL A 98 16.08 19.92 9.33
N GLN A 99 16.01 21.24 9.53
CA GLN A 99 16.77 22.22 8.75
C GLN A 99 18.28 22.02 8.89
N TYR A 100 18.74 21.75 10.11
CA TYR A 100 20.15 21.49 10.37
C TYR A 100 20.64 20.18 9.74
N ILE A 101 19.85 19.10 9.83
CA ILE A 101 20.13 17.83 9.13
C ILE A 101 20.29 18.08 7.64
N LEU A 102 19.33 18.78 7.03
CA LEU A 102 19.34 19.07 5.60
C LEU A 102 20.55 19.93 5.19
N LEU A 103 20.95 20.90 6.02
CA LEU A 103 22.18 21.66 5.82
C LEU A 103 23.41 20.74 5.81
N LEU A 104 23.50 19.80 6.75
CA LEU A 104 24.60 18.83 6.78
C LEU A 104 24.59 17.97 5.50
N VAL A 105 23.44 17.46 5.08
CA VAL A 105 23.30 16.66 3.86
C VAL A 105 23.73 17.44 2.61
N LEU A 106 23.31 18.69 2.46
CA LEU A 106 23.75 19.55 1.35
C LEU A 106 25.25 19.88 1.41
N SER A 107 25.84 19.87 2.62
CA SER A 107 27.27 20.14 2.83
C SER A 107 28.16 18.99 2.42
N TYR A 108 27.82 17.80 2.89
CA TYR A 108 28.71 16.64 2.82
C TYR A 108 28.25 15.60 1.79
N LYS A 109 27.01 15.71 1.28
CA LYS A 109 26.45 14.84 0.22
C LYS A 109 26.61 13.36 0.61
N ASP A 110 27.03 12.53 -0.33
CA ASP A 110 27.25 11.09 -0.14
C ASP A 110 28.34 10.76 0.88
N ASP A 111 29.23 11.71 1.20
CA ASP A 111 30.32 11.47 2.14
C ASP A 111 29.79 11.07 3.53
N ILE A 112 28.64 11.62 3.93
CA ILE A 112 27.95 11.31 5.20
C ILE A 112 27.70 9.82 5.35
N VAL A 113 27.28 9.16 4.27
CA VAL A 113 26.82 7.77 4.27
C VAL A 113 27.89 6.81 3.73
N SER A 114 29.12 7.28 3.53
CA SER A 114 30.19 6.47 2.93
C SER A 114 30.83 5.48 3.90
N THR A 115 30.82 5.75 5.21
CA THR A 115 31.29 4.82 6.24
C THR A 115 30.51 5.02 7.53
N TRP A 116 30.41 3.97 8.36
CA TRP A 116 29.76 4.08 9.67
C TRP A 116 30.37 5.18 10.53
N GLY A 117 31.70 5.34 10.50
CA GLY A 117 32.38 6.39 11.27
C GLY A 117 31.91 7.80 10.91
N LYS A 118 31.72 8.09 9.62
CA LYS A 118 31.21 9.39 9.14
C LYS A 118 29.74 9.56 9.46
N PHE A 119 28.95 8.50 9.30
CA PHE A 119 27.52 8.54 9.61
C PHE A 119 27.27 8.74 11.10
N LYS A 120 28.04 8.06 11.96
CA LYS A 120 28.03 8.26 13.41
C LYS A 120 28.40 9.69 13.78
N ALA A 121 29.43 10.27 13.16
CA ALA A 121 29.80 11.67 13.39
C ALA A 121 28.68 12.64 12.97
N PHE A 122 28.00 12.35 11.87
CA PHE A 122 26.80 13.08 11.45
C PHE A 122 25.66 12.97 12.47
N MET A 123 25.35 11.76 12.96
CA MET A 123 24.32 11.55 13.99
C MET A 123 24.64 12.34 15.27
N THR A 124 25.87 12.26 15.78
CA THR A 124 26.32 13.02 16.95
C THR A 124 26.18 14.53 16.71
N ARG A 125 26.56 15.00 15.52
CA ARG A 125 26.47 16.42 15.17
C ARG A 125 25.03 16.90 15.06
N ALA A 126 24.12 16.05 14.58
CA ALA A 126 22.69 16.32 14.46
C ALA A 126 21.89 16.08 15.77
N ASN A 127 22.57 15.96 16.91
CA ASN A 127 21.98 15.77 18.24
C ASN A 127 21.31 14.39 18.48
N PHE A 128 21.74 13.35 17.74
CA PHE A 128 21.35 11.95 17.97
C PHE A 128 22.48 11.19 18.69
N THR A 129 23.18 11.85 19.61
CA THR A 129 24.36 11.31 20.30
C THR A 129 24.05 10.04 21.09
N GLU A 130 22.92 10.01 21.79
CA GLU A 130 22.48 8.86 22.59
C GLU A 130 22.27 7.62 21.72
N ALA A 131 21.58 7.77 20.58
CA ALA A 131 21.42 6.71 19.60
C ALA A 131 22.78 6.26 19.05
N ALA A 132 23.66 7.19 18.72
CA ALA A 132 24.99 6.90 18.20
C ALA A 132 25.90 6.16 19.21
N SER A 133 25.68 6.33 20.52
CA SER A 133 26.47 5.67 21.58
C SER A 133 25.95 4.28 21.96
N GLU A 134 24.65 4.06 21.89
CA GLU A 134 24.00 2.79 22.27
C GLU A 134 24.24 1.65 21.26
N ILE A 135 24.61 1.98 20.02
CA ILE A 135 24.86 0.97 18.96
C ILE A 135 26.12 0.16 19.26
N THR A 136 25.95 -1.15 19.37
CA THR A 136 27.01 -2.11 19.71
C THR A 136 27.86 -2.47 18.49
N LYS A 137 29.08 -2.99 18.70
CA LYS A 137 29.98 -3.40 17.61
C LYS A 137 29.36 -4.46 16.68
N GLY A 138 28.52 -5.36 17.20
CA GLY A 138 27.84 -6.38 16.39
C GLY A 138 26.81 -5.75 15.44
N GLU A 139 26.10 -4.72 15.92
CA GLU A 139 25.09 -4.00 15.13
C GLU A 139 25.72 -3.08 14.07
N ILE A 140 26.93 -2.56 14.32
CA ILE A 140 27.68 -1.76 13.34
C ILE A 140 27.90 -2.55 12.06
N SER A 141 28.26 -3.84 12.13
CA SER A 141 28.48 -4.65 10.93
C SER A 141 27.22 -4.76 10.08
N SER A 142 26.05 -4.95 10.70
CA SER A 142 24.78 -4.99 9.96
C SER A 142 24.44 -3.64 9.33
N LEU A 143 24.70 -2.55 10.05
CA LEU A 143 24.50 -1.19 9.54
C LEU A 143 25.47 -0.88 8.39
N GLU A 144 26.73 -1.33 8.44
CA GLU A 144 27.69 -1.18 7.35
C GLU A 144 27.22 -1.94 6.09
N THR A 145 26.70 -3.17 6.24
CA THR A 145 26.06 -3.90 5.13
C THR A 145 24.87 -3.12 4.54
N ALA A 146 23.99 -2.59 5.39
CA ALA A 146 22.87 -1.75 4.94
C ALA A 146 23.36 -0.44 4.27
N MET A 147 24.50 0.10 4.72
CA MET A 147 25.16 1.27 4.14
C MET A 147 25.79 1.00 2.76
N GLU A 148 26.18 -0.24 2.48
CA GLU A 148 26.63 -0.69 1.15
C GLU A 148 25.45 -0.93 0.20
N SER A 149 24.33 -1.43 0.72
CA SER A 149 23.12 -1.67 -0.07
C SER A 149 22.45 -0.37 -0.52
N THR A 150 22.09 -0.26 -1.81
CA THR A 150 21.26 0.84 -2.34
C THR A 150 19.76 0.59 -2.20
N ALA A 151 19.36 -0.52 -1.57
CA ALA A 151 17.96 -0.89 -1.37
C ALA A 151 17.26 0.11 -0.43
N THR A 152 16.14 0.68 -0.88
CA THR A 152 15.26 1.51 -0.03
C THR A 152 13.88 0.91 0.14
N CYS A 153 13.55 -0.14 -0.62
CA CYS A 153 12.18 -0.63 -0.72
C CYS A 153 11.58 -1.02 0.64
N SER A 154 12.32 -1.75 1.49
CA SER A 154 11.82 -2.17 2.80
C SER A 154 11.47 -0.99 3.71
N GLU A 155 12.27 0.07 3.67
CA GLU A 155 12.00 1.29 4.44
C GLU A 155 10.83 2.08 3.84
N ASP A 156 10.79 2.22 2.51
CA ASP A 156 9.70 2.92 1.83
C ASP A 156 8.35 2.22 2.12
N LEU A 157 8.32 0.88 2.12
CA LEU A 157 7.18 0.06 2.53
C LEU A 157 6.82 0.26 4.01
N ARG A 158 7.83 0.34 4.90
CA ARG A 158 7.59 0.61 6.32
C ARG A 158 7.00 2.00 6.54
N SER A 159 7.47 2.99 5.79
CA SER A 159 6.93 4.35 5.83
C SER A 159 5.47 4.37 5.37
N ALA A 160 5.14 3.71 4.26
CA ALA A 160 3.75 3.55 3.81
C ALA A 160 2.88 2.84 4.86
N LEU A 161 3.42 1.84 5.56
CA LEU A 161 2.73 1.12 6.63
C LEU A 161 2.40 2.04 7.82
N ASN A 162 3.34 2.91 8.19
CA ASN A 162 3.12 3.91 9.24
C ASN A 162 2.07 4.95 8.83
N LEU A 163 2.04 5.36 7.56
CA LEU A 163 0.99 6.25 7.05
C LEU A 163 -0.39 5.60 7.15
N VAL A 164 -0.52 4.31 6.80
CA VAL A 164 -1.77 3.55 7.00
C VAL A 164 -2.25 3.65 8.44
N TRP A 165 -1.36 3.36 9.39
CA TRP A 165 -1.68 3.44 10.81
C TRP A 165 -2.15 4.84 11.23
N MET A 166 -1.41 5.88 10.83
CA MET A 166 -1.72 7.27 11.17
C MET A 166 -3.05 7.73 10.58
N THR A 167 -3.32 7.42 9.31
CA THR A 167 -4.57 7.81 8.64
C THR A 167 -5.79 7.17 9.30
N ILE A 168 -5.71 5.89 9.66
CA ILE A 168 -6.82 5.19 10.34
C ILE A 168 -7.05 5.80 11.73
N ASN A 169 -5.98 6.10 12.45
CA ASN A 169 -6.06 6.79 13.74
C ASN A 169 -6.71 8.15 13.63
N GLU A 170 -6.27 8.98 12.69
CA GLU A 170 -6.82 10.31 12.48
C GLU A 170 -8.33 10.26 12.19
N TYR A 171 -8.80 9.31 11.36
CA TYR A 171 -10.24 9.16 11.10
C TYR A 171 -11.04 8.82 12.35
N ARG A 172 -10.47 8.01 13.26
CA ARG A 172 -11.13 7.62 14.51
C ARG A 172 -11.03 8.69 15.60
N GLU A 173 -9.94 9.46 15.63
CA GLU A 173 -9.80 10.60 16.55
C GLU A 173 -10.77 11.73 16.18
N ASN A 174 -10.92 12.00 14.88
CA ASN A 174 -11.83 13.03 14.39
C ASN A 174 -13.31 12.63 14.50
N ASP A 175 -13.62 11.35 14.35
CA ASP A 175 -14.97 10.81 14.48
C ASP A 175 -14.95 9.47 15.26
N PRO A 176 -15.01 9.52 16.60
CA PRO A 176 -14.97 8.31 17.44
C PRO A 176 -16.13 7.35 17.20
N GLY A 177 -17.23 7.80 16.61
CA GLY A 177 -18.43 7.01 16.30
C GLY A 177 -18.44 6.40 14.90
N ILE A 178 -17.40 6.65 14.09
CA ILE A 178 -17.36 6.21 12.69
C ILE A 178 -17.50 4.68 12.58
N SER A 179 -18.42 4.23 11.71
CA SER A 179 -18.63 2.81 11.47
C SER A 179 -17.44 2.20 10.73
N GLU A 180 -17.18 0.90 10.91
CA GLU A 180 -16.14 0.22 10.13
C GLU A 180 -16.34 0.41 8.61
N ALA A 181 -17.59 0.33 8.14
CA ALA A 181 -17.92 0.49 6.72
C ALA A 181 -17.52 1.88 6.20
N ASP A 182 -17.76 2.92 7.00
CA ASP A 182 -17.40 4.29 6.62
C ASP A 182 -15.88 4.52 6.65
N VAL A 183 -15.18 3.93 7.63
CA VAL A 183 -13.70 3.94 7.64
C VAL A 183 -13.16 3.25 6.38
N ARG A 184 -13.70 2.08 6.02
CA ARG A 184 -13.31 1.36 4.79
C ARG A 184 -13.50 2.22 3.55
N LEU A 185 -14.64 2.91 3.45
CA LEU A 185 -14.96 3.78 2.32
C LEU A 185 -14.01 4.98 2.23
N ARG A 186 -13.72 5.64 3.37
CA ARG A 186 -12.80 6.79 3.38
C ARG A 186 -11.38 6.37 2.98
N ILE A 187 -10.90 5.23 3.48
CA ILE A 187 -9.57 4.74 3.15
C ILE A 187 -9.48 4.34 1.69
N SER A 188 -10.47 3.65 1.13
CA SER A 188 -10.42 3.25 -0.28
C SER A 188 -10.37 4.45 -1.24
N GLN A 189 -10.88 5.60 -0.81
CA GLN A 189 -10.85 6.86 -1.54
C GLN A 189 -9.68 7.78 -1.17
N SER A 190 -8.87 7.41 -0.18
CA SER A 190 -7.78 8.24 0.32
C SER A 190 -6.56 8.23 -0.61
N ASP A 191 -5.78 9.31 -0.57
CA ASP A 191 -4.56 9.40 -1.37
C ASP A 191 -3.55 8.29 -1.03
N LEU A 192 -3.55 7.85 0.23
CA LEU A 192 -2.76 6.73 0.71
C LEU A 192 -3.00 5.44 -0.13
N MET A 193 -4.27 5.12 -0.39
CA MET A 193 -4.64 3.93 -1.16
C MET A 193 -4.45 4.11 -2.67
N LEU A 194 -4.78 5.30 -3.15
CA LEU A 194 -4.81 5.58 -4.59
C LEU A 194 -3.43 5.93 -5.16
N TYR A 195 -2.53 6.48 -4.34
CA TYR A 195 -1.24 7.01 -4.77
C TYR A 195 -0.08 6.43 -3.97
N ASP A 196 -0.08 6.57 -2.64
CA ASP A 196 1.14 6.33 -1.86
C ASP A 196 1.57 4.86 -1.87
N ILE A 197 0.66 3.93 -1.56
CA ILE A 197 0.95 2.49 -1.61
C ILE A 197 1.34 2.03 -3.03
N PRO A 198 0.61 2.40 -4.10
CA PRO A 198 1.02 2.09 -5.47
C PRO A 198 2.40 2.67 -5.85
N ILE A 199 2.71 3.91 -5.48
CA ILE A 199 3.99 4.57 -5.78
C ILE A 199 5.14 3.84 -5.09
N VAL A 200 5.00 3.58 -3.78
CA VAL A 200 6.02 2.89 -2.99
C VAL A 200 6.28 1.50 -3.55
N THR A 201 5.22 0.72 -3.78
CA THR A 201 5.36 -0.64 -4.34
C THR A 201 5.91 -0.65 -5.77
N ASN A 202 5.64 0.38 -6.59
CA ASN A 202 6.23 0.51 -7.91
C ASN A 202 7.71 0.91 -7.86
N ASN A 203 8.11 1.79 -6.93
CA ASN A 203 9.50 2.18 -6.74
C ASN A 203 10.40 0.99 -6.36
N CYS A 204 9.82 -0.01 -5.69
CA CYS A 204 10.46 -1.27 -5.37
C CYS A 204 10.75 -2.17 -6.59
N MET A 205 10.10 -1.97 -7.75
CA MET A 205 10.19 -2.89 -8.88
C MET A 205 11.61 -3.05 -9.42
N SER A 206 12.41 -1.98 -9.43
CA SER A 206 13.81 -2.06 -9.88
C SER A 206 14.62 -3.04 -9.04
N GLN A 207 14.43 -3.01 -7.71
CA GLN A 207 15.12 -3.89 -6.76
C GLN A 207 14.56 -5.32 -6.84
N MET A 208 13.24 -5.49 -6.81
CA MET A 208 12.63 -6.81 -6.90
C MET A 208 12.97 -7.52 -8.22
N THR A 209 13.15 -6.76 -9.30
CA THR A 209 13.57 -7.32 -10.60
C THR A 209 15.06 -7.66 -10.63
N SER A 210 15.92 -6.95 -9.90
CA SER A 210 17.34 -7.31 -9.80
C SER A 210 17.58 -8.54 -8.91
N GLU A 211 16.75 -8.73 -7.88
CA GLU A 211 16.84 -9.85 -6.94
C GLU A 211 16.17 -11.13 -7.48
N SER A 212 15.24 -11.00 -8.45
CA SER A 212 14.44 -12.12 -8.95
C SER A 212 14.21 -12.07 -10.47
N THR A 213 13.05 -12.54 -10.95
CA THR A 213 12.64 -12.40 -12.35
C THR A 213 11.60 -11.29 -12.48
N VAL A 214 11.42 -10.72 -13.67
CA VAL A 214 10.36 -9.73 -13.94
C VAL A 214 8.99 -10.27 -13.50
N VAL A 215 8.65 -11.51 -13.86
CA VAL A 215 7.38 -12.14 -13.49
C VAL A 215 7.25 -12.27 -11.96
N THR A 216 8.30 -12.74 -11.29
CA THR A 216 8.35 -12.85 -9.82
C THR A 216 8.21 -11.48 -9.16
N ALA A 217 8.84 -10.43 -9.70
CA ALA A 217 8.77 -9.07 -9.18
C ALA A 217 7.36 -8.49 -9.29
N TYR A 218 6.66 -8.70 -10.42
CA TYR A 218 5.27 -8.28 -10.59
C TYR A 218 4.33 -9.02 -9.62
N ASN A 219 4.51 -10.34 -9.48
CA ASN A 219 3.76 -11.14 -8.50
C ASN A 219 4.04 -10.68 -7.07
N THR A 220 5.29 -10.37 -6.74
CA THR A 220 5.68 -9.86 -5.42
C THR A 220 5.02 -8.52 -5.12
N ARG A 221 5.06 -7.59 -6.08
CA ARG A 221 4.42 -6.28 -5.92
C ARG A 221 2.93 -6.41 -5.64
N GLU A 222 2.27 -7.31 -6.36
CA GLU A 222 0.86 -7.62 -6.16
C GLU A 222 0.60 -8.18 -4.76
N THR A 223 1.44 -9.11 -4.31
CA THR A 223 1.42 -9.65 -2.96
C THR A 223 1.61 -8.56 -1.89
N LEU A 224 2.54 -7.61 -2.09
CA LEU A 224 2.74 -6.48 -1.17
C LEU A 224 1.49 -5.60 -1.04
N ARG A 225 0.82 -5.30 -2.16
CA ARG A 225 -0.43 -4.50 -2.14
C ARG A 225 -1.56 -5.23 -1.39
N LYS A 226 -1.66 -6.54 -1.56
CA LYS A 226 -2.60 -7.38 -0.78
C LYS A 226 -2.25 -7.38 0.71
N THR A 227 -0.96 -7.44 1.04
CA THR A 227 -0.47 -7.32 2.43
C THR A 227 -0.91 -6.00 3.08
N PHE A 228 -0.78 -4.86 2.39
CA PHE A 228 -1.32 -3.58 2.88
C PHE A 228 -2.84 -3.62 3.08
N SER A 229 -3.58 -4.25 2.16
CA SER A 229 -5.03 -4.40 2.26
C SER A 229 -5.46 -5.16 3.53
N ILE A 230 -4.70 -6.20 3.87
CA ILE A 230 -4.93 -7.01 5.07
C ILE A 230 -4.66 -6.18 6.32
N VAL A 231 -3.52 -5.48 6.37
CA VAL A 231 -3.19 -4.61 7.51
C VAL A 231 -4.28 -3.55 7.71
N ILE A 232 -4.73 -2.90 6.64
CA ILE A 232 -5.83 -1.94 6.69
C ILE A 232 -7.08 -2.60 7.27
N SER A 233 -7.46 -3.79 6.80
CA SER A 233 -8.64 -4.47 7.32
C SER A 233 -8.50 -4.87 8.78
N ASP A 234 -7.31 -5.27 9.24
CA ASP A 234 -7.00 -5.61 10.64
C ASP A 234 -7.18 -4.37 11.53
N LEU A 235 -6.57 -3.26 11.13
CA LEU A 235 -6.66 -1.97 11.80
C LEU A 235 -8.08 -1.40 11.87
N ILE A 236 -8.91 -1.64 10.85
CA ILE A 236 -10.32 -1.23 10.87
C ILE A 236 -11.14 -2.08 11.84
N LYS A 237 -10.90 -3.38 11.95
CA LYS A 237 -11.70 -4.26 12.82
C LYS A 237 -11.32 -4.12 14.29
N ASP A 238 -10.02 -4.12 14.58
CA ASP A 238 -9.51 -4.26 15.95
C ASP A 238 -8.97 -2.93 16.54
N GLY A 239 -8.87 -1.88 15.71
CA GLY A 239 -8.46 -0.53 16.11
C GLY A 239 -9.51 0.24 16.91
N LYS A 240 -9.93 -0.29 18.07
CA LYS A 240 -10.77 0.47 19.02
C LYS A 240 -9.89 1.41 19.84
N SER A 241 -10.11 2.71 19.68
CA SER A 241 -9.51 3.76 20.51
C SER A 241 -10.20 3.83 21.87
N ASP A 242 -9.71 3.07 22.84
CA ASP A 242 -9.88 3.43 24.25
C ASP A 242 -8.64 4.23 24.68
N ASN A 243 -8.75 5.56 24.61
CA ASN A 243 -7.76 6.55 25.09
C ASN A 243 -6.29 6.34 24.64
N GLY A 244 -6.05 6.19 23.34
CA GLY A 244 -4.76 6.46 22.68
C GLY A 244 -3.56 5.58 23.06
N THR A 245 -3.71 4.64 23.98
CA THR A 245 -2.57 3.88 24.56
C THR A 245 -2.67 2.37 24.35
N SER A 246 -3.82 1.82 23.97
CA SER A 246 -3.99 0.36 23.85
C SER A 246 -3.72 -0.22 22.46
N MET A 247 -3.29 0.60 21.50
CA MET A 247 -3.25 0.19 20.11
C MET A 247 -2.01 -0.64 19.73
N VAL A 248 -0.90 -0.55 20.48
CA VAL A 248 0.37 -1.25 20.14
C VAL A 248 0.31 -2.76 20.44
N THR A 249 -0.56 -3.21 21.35
CA THR A 249 -0.51 -4.60 21.88
C THR A 249 -1.53 -5.56 21.24
N LYS A 250 -2.44 -5.07 20.37
CA LYS A 250 -3.52 -5.88 19.77
C LYS A 250 -3.43 -6.09 18.25
N HIS A 251 -2.55 -5.38 17.54
CA HIS A 251 -2.49 -5.42 16.07
C HIS A 251 -1.37 -6.34 15.57
N ASN A 252 -1.68 -7.64 15.48
CA ASN A 252 -0.70 -8.64 15.06
C ASN A 252 -0.16 -8.35 13.65
N ALA A 253 -1.00 -7.99 12.69
CA ALA A 253 -0.57 -7.83 11.29
C ALA A 253 0.36 -6.63 11.08
N TYR A 254 -0.01 -5.45 11.64
CA TYR A 254 0.81 -4.24 11.56
C TYR A 254 2.17 -4.42 12.26
N VAL A 255 2.16 -4.86 13.53
CA VAL A 255 3.39 -4.97 14.33
C VAL A 255 4.34 -6.00 13.72
N LEU A 256 3.81 -7.16 13.29
CA LEU A 256 4.64 -8.18 12.65
C LEU A 256 5.28 -7.68 11.35
N LEU A 257 4.53 -6.96 10.52
CA LEU A 257 5.05 -6.42 9.26
C LEU A 257 6.04 -5.28 9.49
N ASP A 258 5.78 -4.37 10.43
CA ASP A 258 6.70 -3.30 10.80
C ASP A 258 8.04 -3.86 11.32
N ASP A 259 7.98 -4.85 12.21
CA ASP A 259 9.18 -5.50 12.76
C ASP A 259 9.98 -6.22 11.66
N ALA A 260 9.29 -6.93 10.75
CA ALA A 260 9.95 -7.63 9.65
C ALA A 260 10.59 -6.66 8.64
N LEU A 261 9.91 -5.57 8.25
CA LEU A 261 10.47 -4.53 7.37
C LEU A 261 11.60 -3.75 8.05
N THR A 262 11.51 -3.54 9.37
CA THR A 262 12.58 -2.95 10.17
C THR A 262 13.83 -3.83 10.16
N LEU A 263 13.68 -5.14 10.33
CA LEU A 263 14.82 -6.06 10.26
C LEU A 263 15.43 -6.06 8.85
N ALA A 264 14.59 -6.18 7.82
CA ALA A 264 15.04 -6.20 6.43
C ALA A 264 15.83 -4.93 6.06
N SER A 265 15.36 -3.77 6.47
CA SER A 265 16.06 -2.49 6.22
C SER A 265 17.38 -2.36 6.98
N VAL A 266 17.42 -2.72 8.26
CA VAL A 266 18.61 -2.59 9.13
C VAL A 266 19.75 -3.52 8.75
N THR A 267 19.41 -4.72 8.28
CA THR A 267 20.40 -5.78 8.05
C THR A 267 20.83 -5.88 6.60
N GLY A 268 20.12 -5.22 5.69
CA GLY A 268 20.31 -5.39 4.25
C GLY A 268 20.19 -6.85 3.82
N LEU A 269 19.47 -7.69 4.58
CA LEU A 269 19.45 -9.15 4.45
C LEU A 269 19.07 -9.60 3.03
N GLU A 270 20.09 -9.92 2.23
CA GLU A 270 20.03 -10.86 1.09
C GLU A 270 20.15 -12.30 1.64
N PRO A 271 19.06 -12.88 2.18
CA PRO A 271 18.52 -14.13 1.60
C PRO A 271 16.99 -14.29 1.74
N THR A 272 16.28 -13.27 2.22
CA THR A 272 14.81 -13.24 2.25
C THR A 272 14.38 -12.17 1.28
N ASP A 273 14.27 -12.54 0.01
CA ASP A 273 13.66 -11.67 -1.00
C ASP A 273 12.36 -11.11 -0.43
N LEU A 274 12.10 -9.83 -0.68
CA LEU A 274 10.83 -9.19 -0.34
C LEU A 274 9.62 -10.01 -0.87
N SER A 275 9.85 -10.78 -1.93
CA SER A 275 8.94 -11.80 -2.47
C SER A 275 8.53 -12.86 -1.46
N THR A 276 9.49 -13.39 -0.71
CA THR A 276 9.31 -14.40 0.34
C THR A 276 8.59 -13.81 1.54
N LEU A 277 8.99 -12.60 1.92
CA LEU A 277 8.41 -11.83 3.01
C LEU A 277 6.92 -11.52 2.74
N ALA A 278 6.60 -11.18 1.50
CA ALA A 278 5.24 -10.94 1.04
C ALA A 278 4.42 -12.25 0.91
N SER A 279 5.00 -13.33 0.36
CA SER A 279 4.28 -14.58 0.11
C SER A 279 3.85 -15.29 1.39
N GLU A 280 4.73 -15.35 2.41
CA GLU A 280 4.40 -15.98 3.70
C GLU A 280 3.35 -15.18 4.49
N PHE A 281 3.32 -13.85 4.34
CA PHE A 281 2.29 -13.01 4.97
C PHE A 281 0.88 -13.34 4.45
N LEU A 282 0.72 -13.62 3.15
CA LEU A 282 -0.56 -14.05 2.59
C LEU A 282 -0.93 -15.49 2.98
N GLU A 283 0.04 -16.41 3.04
CA GLU A 283 -0.20 -17.79 3.46
C GLU A 283 -0.69 -17.87 4.92
N THR A 284 -0.25 -16.92 5.76
CA THR A 284 -0.66 -16.84 7.17
C THR A 284 -2.02 -16.17 7.36
N ILE A 285 -2.49 -15.36 6.40
CA ILE A 285 -3.68 -14.51 6.57
C ILE A 285 -4.63 -14.59 5.36
N CYS A 286 -5.60 -15.50 5.44
CA CYS A 286 -6.70 -15.65 4.48
C CYS A 286 -7.79 -14.57 4.63
N GLY A 287 -7.46 -13.30 4.37
CA GLY A 287 -8.42 -12.19 4.35
C GLY A 287 -8.97 -11.87 2.95
N PRO A 288 -10.22 -11.42 2.79
CA PRO A 288 -10.74 -10.99 1.50
C PRO A 288 -9.99 -9.74 1.00
N THR A 289 -9.52 -9.78 -0.25
CA THR A 289 -8.82 -8.69 -0.94
C THR A 289 -9.81 -7.55 -1.23
N GLN A 290 -9.89 -6.54 -0.36
CA GLN A 290 -10.85 -5.43 -0.48
C GLN A 290 -10.22 -4.08 -0.84
N PHE A 291 -8.88 -3.95 -0.77
CA PHE A 291 -8.18 -2.67 -0.95
C PHE A 291 -7.05 -2.75 -1.98
N MET A 292 -7.29 -3.39 -3.12
CA MET A 292 -6.36 -3.26 -4.23
C MET A 292 -6.57 -1.87 -4.84
N GLY A 293 -5.51 -1.07 -4.93
CA GLY A 293 -5.54 0.24 -5.59
C GLY A 293 -5.63 0.09 -7.11
N GLU A 294 -4.95 0.95 -7.88
CA GLU A 294 -4.82 0.69 -9.32
C GLU A 294 -4.08 -0.64 -9.58
N ILE A 295 -4.61 -1.42 -10.53
CA ILE A 295 -3.96 -2.63 -11.02
C ILE A 295 -3.46 -2.41 -12.44
N ASP A 296 -2.45 -3.20 -12.82
CA ASP A 296 -1.87 -3.15 -14.16
C ASP A 296 -2.81 -3.78 -15.20
N ASP A 297 -2.62 -3.40 -16.46
CA ASP A 297 -3.35 -3.95 -17.61
C ASP A 297 -3.23 -5.49 -17.63
N GLY A 298 -4.33 -6.17 -17.95
CA GLY A 298 -4.35 -7.62 -17.93
C GLY A 298 -5.64 -8.23 -18.45
N THR A 299 -5.54 -9.51 -18.82
CA THR A 299 -6.68 -10.33 -19.26
C THR A 299 -6.85 -11.59 -18.43
N ASP A 300 -6.09 -11.72 -17.34
CA ASP A 300 -6.14 -12.88 -16.45
C ASP A 300 -7.30 -12.71 -15.45
N ASP A 301 -8.05 -13.78 -15.21
CA ASP A 301 -9.14 -13.78 -14.23
C ASP A 301 -8.64 -13.38 -12.82
N ALA A 302 -7.38 -13.73 -12.49
CA ALA A 302 -6.74 -13.35 -11.24
C ALA A 302 -6.55 -11.84 -11.09
N THR A 303 -6.45 -11.09 -12.20
CA THR A 303 -6.31 -9.63 -12.21
C THR A 303 -7.49 -8.95 -11.51
N LEU A 304 -8.71 -9.48 -11.67
CA LEU A 304 -9.94 -8.90 -11.12
C LEU A 304 -10.49 -9.68 -9.91
N GLY A 305 -9.77 -10.71 -9.45
CA GLY A 305 -10.32 -11.70 -8.52
C GLY A 305 -11.60 -12.33 -9.07
N MET A 306 -11.69 -12.49 -10.40
CA MET A 306 -12.90 -12.95 -11.07
C MET A 306 -13.12 -14.43 -10.81
N ASN A 307 -14.29 -14.78 -10.27
CA ASN A 307 -14.63 -16.16 -9.96
C ASN A 307 -16.05 -16.51 -10.44
N ALA A 308 -16.13 -17.48 -11.34
CA ALA A 308 -17.37 -18.09 -11.77
C ALA A 308 -17.74 -19.24 -10.83
N LEU A 309 -18.64 -18.97 -9.90
CA LEU A 309 -19.21 -19.97 -9.01
C LEU A 309 -20.18 -20.85 -9.80
N LYS A 310 -19.96 -22.17 -9.79
CA LYS A 310 -20.73 -23.20 -10.52
C LYS A 310 -20.58 -23.09 -12.05
N LYS A 311 -21.61 -23.51 -12.83
CA LYS A 311 -21.50 -23.73 -14.29
C LYS A 311 -21.96 -22.54 -15.12
N ALA A 312 -22.89 -21.73 -14.61
CA ALA A 312 -23.57 -20.70 -15.39
C ALA A 312 -22.58 -19.72 -16.06
N PHE A 313 -21.53 -19.29 -15.37
CA PHE A 313 -20.58 -18.30 -15.88
C PHE A 313 -19.22 -18.88 -16.33
N LYS A 314 -19.10 -20.21 -16.44
CA LYS A 314 -17.83 -20.83 -16.89
C LYS A 314 -17.44 -20.36 -18.29
N LYS A 315 -16.14 -20.14 -18.50
CA LYS A 315 -15.54 -19.58 -19.73
C LYS A 315 -15.87 -18.10 -19.98
N THR A 316 -16.26 -17.37 -18.94
CA THR A 316 -16.22 -15.91 -18.97
C THR A 316 -14.76 -15.46 -19.05
N THR A 317 -14.50 -14.43 -19.84
CA THR A 317 -13.18 -13.78 -19.92
C THR A 317 -13.30 -12.31 -19.57
N SER A 318 -12.18 -11.70 -19.18
CA SER A 318 -12.11 -10.28 -18.86
C SER A 318 -10.89 -9.63 -19.50
N SER A 319 -10.96 -8.32 -19.66
CA SER A 319 -9.81 -7.48 -20.02
C SER A 319 -9.91 -6.15 -19.29
N TRP A 320 -8.80 -5.73 -18.71
CA TRP A 320 -8.63 -4.47 -18.03
C TRP A 320 -7.48 -3.67 -18.66
N THR A 321 -7.72 -2.39 -18.90
CA THR A 321 -6.66 -1.41 -19.13
C THR A 321 -6.75 -0.29 -18.10
N ARG A 322 -5.63 0.08 -17.51
CA ARG A 322 -5.51 1.13 -16.50
C ARG A 322 -5.75 2.51 -17.10
N LYS A 323 -5.34 2.73 -18.35
CA LYS A 323 -5.67 3.93 -19.12
C LYS A 323 -6.82 3.62 -20.06
N GLY A 324 -7.87 4.43 -20.06
CA GLY A 324 -9.07 4.14 -20.83
C GLY A 324 -10.14 5.22 -20.76
N ASP A 325 -11.30 4.89 -21.29
CA ASP A 325 -12.43 5.82 -21.47
C ASP A 325 -13.41 5.83 -20.28
N GLY A 326 -13.06 5.19 -19.17
CA GLY A 326 -13.87 5.14 -17.96
C GLY A 326 -15.02 4.14 -18.02
N LYS A 327 -15.09 3.27 -19.04
CA LYS A 327 -16.23 2.36 -19.19
C LYS A 327 -16.02 1.02 -18.51
N VAL A 328 -17.13 0.50 -17.99
CA VAL A 328 -17.29 -0.90 -17.57
C VAL A 328 -18.34 -1.51 -18.48
N ILE A 329 -17.94 -2.49 -19.30
CA ILE A 329 -18.80 -3.13 -20.31
C ILE A 329 -18.90 -4.63 -20.00
N ILE A 330 -20.14 -5.13 -19.90
CA ILE A 330 -20.41 -6.56 -19.76
C ILE A 330 -21.21 -7.02 -20.97
N SER A 331 -20.55 -7.80 -21.82
CA SER A 331 -21.12 -8.43 -23.01
C SER A 331 -21.54 -9.85 -22.67
N PHE A 332 -22.85 -10.09 -22.62
CA PHE A 332 -23.42 -11.42 -22.36
C PHE A 332 -23.56 -12.20 -23.66
N THR A 333 -23.15 -13.47 -23.64
CA THR A 333 -23.43 -14.44 -24.69
C THR A 333 -24.12 -15.65 -24.10
N SER A 334 -25.39 -15.86 -24.45
CA SER A 334 -26.15 -17.03 -24.00
C SER A 334 -25.84 -18.25 -24.85
N LYS A 335 -25.35 -19.30 -24.19
CA LYS A 335 -25.35 -20.70 -24.67
C LYS A 335 -26.47 -21.50 -24.01
N ASP A 336 -27.37 -20.82 -23.30
CA ASP A 336 -28.55 -21.43 -22.74
C ASP A 336 -29.61 -21.61 -23.83
N ASN A 337 -30.43 -22.66 -23.66
CA ASN A 337 -31.56 -22.96 -24.53
C ASN A 337 -32.82 -22.20 -24.10
N GLU A 338 -32.79 -21.51 -22.96
CA GLU A 338 -33.88 -20.71 -22.44
C GLU A 338 -33.48 -19.25 -22.18
N ASP A 339 -34.50 -18.38 -22.13
CA ASP A 339 -34.36 -16.99 -21.75
C ASP A 339 -34.01 -16.89 -20.26
N VAL A 340 -33.04 -16.04 -19.95
CA VAL A 340 -32.51 -15.89 -18.59
C VAL A 340 -32.44 -14.43 -18.21
N THR A 341 -32.53 -14.15 -16.91
CA THR A 341 -32.30 -12.80 -16.38
C THR A 341 -31.05 -12.82 -15.52
N VAL A 342 -30.19 -11.82 -15.70
CA VAL A 342 -28.99 -11.63 -14.89
C VAL A 342 -29.22 -10.41 -14.01
N ASN A 343 -29.24 -10.60 -12.69
CA ASN A 343 -29.21 -9.48 -11.75
C ASN A 343 -27.78 -8.99 -11.62
N ILE A 344 -27.60 -7.67 -11.67
CA ILE A 344 -26.31 -7.02 -11.43
C ILE A 344 -26.37 -6.38 -10.05
N ARG A 345 -25.45 -6.78 -9.19
CA ARG A 345 -25.35 -6.30 -7.81
C ARG A 345 -23.99 -5.67 -7.55
N SER A 346 -23.97 -4.64 -6.72
CA SER A 346 -22.76 -3.99 -6.23
C SER A 346 -22.88 -3.83 -4.71
N GLY A 347 -21.88 -4.29 -3.96
CA GLY A 347 -21.90 -4.17 -2.49
C GLY A 347 -23.05 -4.91 -1.79
N GLY A 348 -23.71 -5.86 -2.47
CA GLY A 348 -24.86 -6.61 -1.97
C GLY A 348 -26.21 -6.16 -2.54
N ASP A 349 -26.31 -4.90 -2.94
CA ASP A 349 -27.53 -4.31 -3.48
C ASP A 349 -27.68 -4.55 -4.97
N LYS A 350 -28.92 -4.78 -5.43
CA LYS A 350 -29.24 -4.88 -6.86
C LYS A 350 -29.22 -3.48 -7.46
N ILE A 351 -28.35 -3.28 -8.44
CA ILE A 351 -28.21 -2.01 -9.16
C ILE A 351 -28.87 -2.07 -10.53
N ASP A 352 -28.98 -3.26 -11.15
CA ASP A 352 -29.63 -3.43 -12.45
C ASP A 352 -30.05 -4.89 -12.72
N GLU A 353 -30.78 -5.11 -13.82
CA GLU A 353 -31.06 -6.42 -14.39
C GLU A 353 -31.02 -6.44 -15.92
N VAL A 354 -30.52 -7.54 -16.48
CA VAL A 354 -30.39 -7.73 -17.92
C VAL A 354 -31.11 -9.00 -18.34
N ARG A 355 -32.05 -8.88 -19.27
CA ARG A 355 -32.69 -10.04 -19.91
C ARG A 355 -31.87 -10.49 -21.10
N VAL A 356 -31.50 -11.76 -21.13
CA VAL A 356 -30.72 -12.37 -22.21
C VAL A 356 -31.52 -13.53 -22.78
N ARG A 357 -31.89 -13.41 -24.06
CA ARG A 357 -32.65 -14.48 -24.74
C ARG A 357 -31.78 -15.71 -25.00
N ALA A 358 -32.41 -16.87 -25.14
CA ALA A 358 -31.76 -18.11 -25.55
C ALA A 358 -30.91 -17.90 -26.82
N GLY A 359 -29.65 -18.36 -26.80
CA GLY A 359 -28.71 -18.22 -27.92
C GLY A 359 -28.33 -16.77 -28.31
N ALA A 360 -28.85 -15.75 -27.62
CA ALA A 360 -28.67 -14.36 -27.99
C ALA A 360 -27.52 -13.67 -27.22
N LYS A 361 -27.21 -12.45 -27.64
CA LYS A 361 -26.30 -11.55 -26.94
C LYS A 361 -27.05 -10.38 -26.32
N ALA A 362 -26.55 -9.90 -25.20
CA ALA A 362 -26.99 -8.66 -24.57
C ALA A 362 -25.78 -7.90 -24.05
N GLN A 363 -25.93 -6.62 -23.78
CA GLN A 363 -24.86 -5.80 -23.23
C GLN A 363 -25.38 -4.95 -22.09
N TRP A 364 -24.52 -4.77 -21.10
CA TRP A 364 -24.72 -3.83 -20.01
C TRP A 364 -23.48 -2.95 -19.87
N THR A 365 -23.70 -1.69 -19.51
CA THR A 365 -22.61 -0.70 -19.39
C THR A 365 -22.79 0.13 -18.14
N SER A 366 -21.66 0.44 -17.50
CA SER A 366 -21.53 1.39 -16.39
C SER A 366 -20.18 2.10 -16.50
N THR A 367 -19.75 2.76 -15.44
CA THR A 367 -18.48 3.50 -15.41
C THR A 367 -17.55 3.03 -14.30
N VAL A 368 -16.25 3.18 -14.52
CA VAL A 368 -15.21 2.95 -13.51
C VAL A 368 -15.39 3.92 -12.34
N ASN A 369 -15.91 5.13 -12.60
CA ASN A 369 -16.21 6.09 -11.53
C ASN A 369 -17.33 5.60 -10.60
N ASP A 370 -18.37 4.97 -11.15
CA ASP A 370 -19.51 4.49 -10.35
C ASP A 370 -19.19 3.19 -9.61
N LEU A 371 -18.33 2.35 -10.17
CA LEU A 371 -18.08 0.98 -9.70
C LEU A 371 -16.68 0.74 -9.14
N GLY A 372 -15.73 1.64 -9.36
CA GLY A 372 -14.34 1.48 -8.93
C GLY A 372 -14.24 1.21 -7.43
N GLY A 373 -13.45 0.20 -7.07
CA GLY A 373 -13.27 -0.25 -5.70
C GLY A 373 -14.43 -1.12 -5.16
N LYS A 374 -15.51 -1.32 -5.93
CA LYS A 374 -16.67 -2.12 -5.52
C LYS A 374 -16.60 -3.54 -6.10
N THR A 375 -17.19 -4.48 -5.37
CA THR A 375 -17.40 -5.85 -5.85
C THR A 375 -18.68 -5.91 -6.67
N LEU A 376 -18.58 -6.38 -7.91
CA LEU A 376 -19.71 -6.75 -8.75
C LEU A 376 -20.06 -8.23 -8.54
N TYR A 377 -21.35 -8.48 -8.37
CA TYR A 377 -21.92 -9.82 -8.26
C TYR A 377 -23.04 -9.97 -9.28
N LEU A 378 -22.90 -10.95 -10.18
CA LEU A 378 -23.87 -11.26 -11.21
C LEU A 378 -24.56 -12.57 -10.86
N ASP A 379 -25.89 -12.53 -10.82
CA ASP A 379 -26.71 -13.69 -10.49
C ASP A 379 -27.64 -14.03 -11.65
N ARG A 380 -27.40 -15.19 -12.26
CA ARG A 380 -28.27 -15.69 -13.31
C ARG A 380 -29.44 -16.41 -12.67
N TRP A 381 -30.66 -16.01 -13.02
CA TRP A 381 -31.87 -16.68 -12.59
C TRP A 381 -32.90 -16.82 -13.72
N ARG A 382 -33.82 -17.77 -13.54
CA ARG A 382 -35.03 -17.93 -14.37
C ARG A 382 -36.23 -18.33 -13.51
N PRO A 383 -37.48 -18.00 -13.90
CA PRO A 383 -38.66 -18.50 -13.22
C PRO A 383 -38.73 -20.02 -13.32
N GLY A 384 -38.92 -20.71 -12.19
CA GLY A 384 -39.17 -22.16 -12.18
C GLY A 384 -40.60 -22.52 -12.60
N PHE A 385 -40.93 -23.81 -12.56
CA PHE A 385 -42.27 -24.34 -12.89
C PHE A 385 -43.43 -23.68 -12.10
N LEU A 386 -43.14 -23.14 -10.92
CA LEU A 386 -44.09 -22.40 -10.08
C LEU A 386 -43.99 -20.87 -10.19
N GLY A 387 -43.25 -20.35 -11.19
CA GLY A 387 -43.02 -18.91 -11.36
C GLY A 387 -42.10 -18.27 -10.33
N LEU A 388 -41.53 -19.05 -9.40
CA LEU A 388 -40.61 -18.56 -8.39
C LEU A 388 -39.20 -18.35 -8.97
N PRO A 389 -38.52 -17.23 -8.64
CA PRO A 389 -37.13 -17.02 -9.04
C PRO A 389 -36.20 -18.11 -8.52
N GLY A 390 -35.56 -18.85 -9.43
CA GLY A 390 -34.52 -19.82 -9.07
C GLY A 390 -33.13 -19.32 -9.44
N THR A 391 -32.23 -19.17 -8.47
CA THR A 391 -30.79 -18.84 -8.66
C THR A 391 -29.92 -20.08 -8.94
N GLY A 392 -30.58 -21.19 -9.30
CA GLY A 392 -29.95 -22.47 -9.57
C GLY A 392 -29.16 -22.43 -10.86
N GLY A 393 -27.88 -22.05 -10.80
CA GLY A 393 -27.00 -22.18 -11.96
C GLY A 393 -25.57 -21.69 -11.74
N GLY A 394 -25.39 -20.69 -10.86
CA GLY A 394 -24.10 -20.11 -10.57
C GLY A 394 -24.09 -18.60 -10.64
N SER A 395 -23.03 -18.01 -10.13
CA SER A 395 -22.81 -16.56 -10.09
C SER A 395 -21.42 -16.20 -10.57
N LEU A 396 -21.25 -14.96 -11.00
CA LEU A 396 -19.95 -14.39 -11.31
C LEU A 396 -19.67 -13.29 -10.29
N VAL A 397 -18.50 -13.36 -9.68
CA VAL A 397 -18.03 -12.32 -8.75
C VAL A 397 -16.75 -11.75 -9.32
N LEU A 398 -16.61 -10.43 -9.30
CA LEU A 398 -15.36 -9.76 -9.61
C LEU A 398 -15.25 -8.45 -8.85
N TRP A 399 -14.04 -7.92 -8.76
CA TRP A 399 -13.78 -6.59 -8.26
C TRP A 399 -13.49 -5.62 -9.41
N VAL A 400 -14.08 -4.43 -9.38
CA VAL A 400 -13.85 -3.39 -10.41
C VAL A 400 -12.71 -2.49 -9.96
N PRO A 401 -11.61 -2.37 -10.72
CA PRO A 401 -10.48 -1.59 -10.28
C PRO A 401 -10.72 -0.09 -10.33
N ILE A 402 -9.99 0.62 -9.48
CA ILE A 402 -9.92 2.09 -9.55
C ILE A 402 -8.86 2.46 -10.60
N ALA A 403 -9.14 3.48 -11.42
CA ALA A 403 -8.18 4.01 -12.39
C ALA A 403 -8.26 5.54 -12.49
N ARG A 404 -7.12 6.20 -12.32
CA ARG A 404 -6.97 7.66 -12.48
C ARG A 404 -7.05 8.10 -13.93
N ASP A 405 -6.49 7.29 -14.82
CA ASP A 405 -6.47 7.55 -16.26
C ASP A 405 -7.74 7.02 -16.95
N GLY A 406 -8.87 7.02 -16.22
CA GLY A 406 -10.18 6.53 -16.65
C GLY A 406 -10.34 5.02 -16.54
N GLY A 407 -9.37 4.27 -17.04
CA GLY A 407 -9.45 2.81 -17.13
C GLY A 407 -10.51 2.29 -18.10
N HIS A 408 -10.48 1.00 -18.41
CA HIS A 408 -11.49 0.34 -19.24
C HIS A 408 -11.60 -1.13 -18.83
N LEU A 409 -12.81 -1.55 -18.45
CA LEU A 409 -13.10 -2.93 -18.10
C LEU A 409 -14.09 -3.51 -19.12
N GLU A 410 -13.70 -4.62 -19.74
CA GLU A 410 -14.59 -5.41 -20.60
C GLU A 410 -14.70 -6.85 -20.08
N ILE A 411 -15.93 -7.34 -19.94
CA ILE A 411 -16.25 -8.70 -19.51
C ILE A 411 -17.06 -9.38 -20.59
N ASN A 412 -16.59 -10.52 -21.07
CA ASN A 412 -17.32 -11.38 -21.98
C ASN A 412 -17.97 -12.52 -21.20
N ALA A 413 -19.13 -12.25 -20.62
CA ALA A 413 -19.87 -13.17 -19.76
C ALA A 413 -20.58 -14.27 -20.58
N GLN A 414 -20.12 -15.51 -20.46
CA GLN A 414 -20.79 -16.65 -21.10
C GLN A 414 -21.84 -17.24 -20.16
N LEU A 415 -23.11 -17.28 -20.59
CA LEU A 415 -24.20 -17.88 -19.84
C LEU A 415 -24.44 -19.31 -20.33
N ASN A 416 -24.11 -20.30 -19.51
CA ASN A 416 -24.27 -21.72 -19.80
C ASN A 416 -25.55 -22.28 -19.19
N VAL A 417 -26.01 -23.38 -19.78
CA VAL A 417 -27.04 -24.25 -19.20
C VAL A 417 -26.61 -24.71 -17.80
N SER A 418 -27.48 -24.47 -16.82
CA SER A 418 -27.33 -24.87 -15.41
C SER A 418 -27.79 -26.28 -15.15
#